data_AF-A0A1M5MZG2-F1
#
_entry.id   AF-A0A1M5MZG2-F1
#
_cell.length_a   1.000
_cell.length_b   1.000
_cell.length_c   1.000
_cell.angle_alpha   90.00
_cell.angle_beta   90.00
_cell.angle_gamma   90.00
#
_symmetry.space_group_name_H-M   'P 1'
#
loop_
_entity.id
_entity.type
_entity.pdbx_description
1 polymer ?
#
loop_
_entity_poly.entity_id
_entity_poly.type
_entity_poly.pdbx_seq_one_letter_code
_entity_poly.pdbx_strand_id
1 'polypeptide(L)' 'MNYSYDLMQAILWNRIDVQSVMDIAVVPIQGGVDAYKSFSDGSSKKFVINPNGYLKNS' A
#
# COMPACT_ATOMS: atom_id res chain seq x y z
N MET A 1 8.27 17.07 2.77
CA MET A 1 7.42 16.37 1.77
C MET A 1 7.21 17.34 0.62
N ASN A 2 8.12 17.37 -0.35
CA ASN A 2 8.11 18.42 -1.39
C ASN A 2 7.26 18.04 -2.62
N TYR A 3 6.84 16.78 -2.74
CA TYR A 3 6.17 16.25 -3.94
C TYR A 3 4.78 15.65 -3.67
N SER A 4 4.36 15.53 -2.41
CA SER A 4 3.15 14.77 -2.06
C SER A 4 1.87 15.39 -2.62
N TYR A 5 1.80 16.73 -2.68
CA TYR A 5 0.64 17.42 -3.26
C TYR A 5 0.52 17.14 -4.76
N ASP A 6 1.59 17.36 -5.52
CA ASP A 6 1.58 17.16 -6.98
C ASP A 6 1.38 15.69 -7.35
N LEU A 7 1.98 14.76 -6.60
CA LEU A 7 1.76 13.32 -6.79
C LEU A 7 0.32 12.91 -6.50
N MET A 8 -0.28 13.45 -5.43
CA MET A 8 -1.69 13.21 -5.12
C MET A 8 -2.60 13.72 -6.26
N GLN A 9 -2.34 14.92 -6.77
CA GLN A 9 -3.09 15.44 -7.91
C GLN A 9 -2.93 14.54 -9.13
N ALA A 10 -1.72 14.06 -9.42
CA ALA A 10 -1.49 13.14 -10.53
C ALA A 10 -2.27 11.82 -10.37
N ILE A 11 -2.35 11.28 -9.15
CA ILE A 11 -3.15 10.07 -8.86
C ILE A 11 -4.65 10.35 -9.07
N LEU A 12 -5.18 11.44 -8.50
CA LEU A 12 -6.61 11.77 -8.56
C LEU A 12 -7.09 12.06 -9.99
N TRP A 13 -6.22 12.61 -10.83
CA TRP A 13 -6.50 12.89 -12.24
C TRP A 13 -6.09 11.75 -13.18
N ASN A 14 -5.88 10.53 -12.67
CA ASN A 14 -5.52 9.32 -13.44
C ASN A 14 -4.29 9.48 -14.34
N ARG A 15 -3.32 10.30 -13.92
CA ARG A 15 -2.05 10.52 -14.63
C ARG A 15 -0.98 9.50 -14.22
N ILE A 16 -1.16 8.84 -13.08
CA ILE A 16 -0.30 7.77 -12.57
C ILE A 16 -1.20 6.67 -12.02
N ASP A 17 -1.06 5.45 -12.54
CA ASP A 17 -1.64 4.26 -11.93
C ASP A 17 -0.65 3.68 -10.92
N VAL A 18 -0.88 4.01 -9.66
CA VAL A 18 -0.02 3.56 -8.55
C VAL A 18 -0.35 2.10 -8.16
N GLN A 19 -1.59 1.66 -8.36
CA GLN A 19 -2.01 0.31 -8.00
C GLN A 19 -1.41 -0.74 -8.95
N SER A 20 -1.29 -0.42 -10.24
CA SER A 20 -0.66 -1.35 -11.19
C SER A 20 0.84 -1.55 -10.96
N VAL A 21 1.50 -0.55 -10.37
CA VAL A 21 2.96 -0.57 -10.14
C VAL A 21 3.30 -1.13 -8.76
N MET A 22 2.49 -0.81 -7.76
CA MET A 22 2.66 -1.30 -6.40
C MET A 22 1.76 -2.51 -6.19
N ASP A 23 2.36 -3.70 -6.13
CA ASP A 23 1.68 -4.95 -5.77
C ASP A 23 1.21 -4.90 -4.30
N ILE A 24 0.10 -4.19 -4.05
CA ILE A 24 -0.38 -3.84 -2.70
C ILE A 24 -1.06 -5.05 -2.05
N ALA A 25 -0.60 -5.40 -0.85
CA ALA A 25 -1.21 -6.41 0.00
C ALA A 25 -1.75 -5.77 1.29
N VAL A 26 -3.07 -5.74 1.46
CA VAL A 26 -3.72 -5.21 2.66
C VAL A 26 -3.75 -6.28 3.75
N VAL A 27 -3.22 -5.96 4.93
CA VAL A 27 -3.14 -6.90 6.08
C VAL A 27 -3.76 -6.31 7.34
N PRO A 28 -4.42 -7.11 8.20
CA PRO A 28 -4.87 -6.65 9.51
C PRO A 28 -3.67 -6.38 10.44
N ILE A 29 -3.89 -5.68 11.54
CA ILE A 29 -2.81 -5.38 12.51
C ILE A 29 -2.18 -6.65 13.09
N GLN A 30 -2.95 -7.71 13.31
CA GLN A 30 -2.45 -9.00 13.79
C GLN A 30 -1.50 -9.68 12.78
N GLY A 31 -1.65 -9.38 11.47
CA GLY A 31 -0.80 -9.91 10.41
C GLY A 31 0.48 -9.11 10.17
N GLY A 32 0.74 -8.05 10.96
CA GLY A 32 1.87 -7.14 10.75
C GLY A 32 3.24 -7.84 10.87
N VAL A 33 3.41 -8.77 11.80
CA VAL A 33 4.68 -9.50 12.01
C VAL A 33 4.99 -10.39 10.81
N ASP A 34 4.00 -11.15 10.34
CA ASP A 34 4.15 -12.04 9.19
C ASP A 34 4.39 -11.27 7.90
N ALA A 35 3.72 -10.12 7.73
CA ALA A 35 3.95 -9.21 6.62
C ALA A 35 5.40 -8.67 6.63
N TYR A 36 5.92 -8.33 7.80
CA TYR A 36 7.30 -7.86 7.95
C TYR A 36 8.32 -8.94 7.62
N LYS A 37 8.09 -10.17 8.11
CA LYS A 37 8.92 -11.33 7.78
C LYS A 37 8.91 -11.60 6.27
N SER A 38 7.73 -11.64 5.65
CA SER A 38 7.59 -11.86 4.21
C SER A 38 8.29 -10.79 3.37
N PHE A 39 8.21 -9.53 3.81
CA PHE A 39 8.95 -8.43 3.18
C PHE A 39 10.47 -8.59 3.33
N SER A 40 10.93 -8.96 4.53
CA SER A 40 12.35 -9.24 4.80
C SER A 40 12.88 -10.42 3.99
N ASP A 41 12.05 -11.42 3.71
CA ASP A 41 12.40 -12.59 2.89
C ASP A 41 12.41 -12.27 1.38
N GLY A 42 12.16 -11.01 0.99
CA GLY A 42 12.28 -10.53 -0.40
C GLY A 42 10.98 -10.51 -1.19
N SER A 43 9.82 -10.54 -0.53
CA SER A 43 8.54 -10.34 -1.22
C SER A 43 8.51 -8.99 -1.95
N SER A 44 8.06 -8.99 -3.20
CA SER A 44 7.83 -7.77 -4.00
C SER A 44 6.61 -6.95 -3.55
N LYS A 45 5.84 -7.46 -2.60
CA LYS A 45 4.56 -6.87 -2.18
C LYS A 45 4.76 -5.64 -1.32
N LYS A 46 3.92 -4.63 -1.55
CA LYS A 46 3.76 -3.48 -0.67
C LYS A 46 2.68 -3.78 0.37
N PHE A 47 3.10 -4.13 1.57
CA PHE A 47 2.15 -4.36 2.67
C PHE A 47 1.57 -3.05 3.21
N VAL A 48 0.24 -2.98 3.33
CA VAL A 48 -0.50 -1.86 3.92
C VAL A 48 -1.30 -2.39 5.10
N ILE A 49 -1.00 -1.88 6.30
CA ILE A 49 -1.69 -2.31 7.52
C ILE A 49 -3.03 -1.58 7.62
N ASN A 50 -4.12 -2.35 7.77
CA ASN A 50 -5.49 -1.86 7.97
C ASN A 50 -5.95 -2.21 9.40
N PRO A 51 -5.59 -1.41 10.41
CA PRO A 51 -5.75 -1.79 11.81
C PRO A 51 -7.21 -1.81 12.28
N ASN A 52 -8.05 -0.94 11.71
CA ASN A 52 -9.43 -0.75 12.14
C ASN A 52 -10.46 -1.15 11.06
N GLY A 53 -10.03 -1.79 9.98
CA GLY A 53 -10.93 -2.26 8.92
C GLY A 53 -11.56 -1.15 8.07
N TYR A 54 -10.96 0.05 8.01
CA TYR A 54 -11.52 1.15 7.21
C TYR A 54 -11.40 0.94 5.70
N LEU A 55 -10.37 0.22 5.26
CA LEU A 55 -10.24 -0.21 3.87
C LEU A 55 -11.16 -1.42 3.67
N LYS A 56 -12.18 -1.28 2.80
CA LYS A 56 -13.01 -2.41 2.36
C LYS A 56 -12.26 -3.16 1.26
N ASN A 57 -12.23 -4.49 1.35
CA ASN A 57 -11.78 -5.31 0.23
C ASN A 57 -12.75 -5.07 -0.94
N SER A 58 -12.23 -4.50 -2.02
CA SER A 58 -12.96 -4.32 -3.29
C SER A 58 -12.79 -5.55 -4.16
#